data_AF-A0A8J3HVA0-F1
#
_entry.id   AF-A0A8J3HVA0-F1
#
_cell.length_a   1.000
_cell.length_b   1.000
_cell.length_c   1.000
_cell.angle_alpha   90.00
_cell.angle_beta   90.00
_cell.angle_gamma   90.00
#
_symmetry.space_group_name_H-M   'P 1'
#
loop_
_entity.id
_entity.type
_entity.pdbx_description
1 polymer ?
#
loop_
_entity_poly.entity_id
_entity_poly.type
_entity_poly.pdbx_seq_one_letter_code
_entity_poly.pdbx_strand_id
1 'polypeptide(L)' 'MEESVLAAIQRQQIEIAVGDLLLSSDHYMRASIAERIHHLIAHADPTLDVSKFSEMAWEELVELRILPPRDEEA' A
#
# COMPACT_ATOMS: atom_id res chain seq x y z
N MET A 1 -13.08 1.55 -12.81
CA MET A 1 -12.70 2.86 -13.38
C MET A 1 -11.33 2.67 -14.00
N GLU A 2 -11.05 3.32 -15.14
CA GLU A 2 -9.71 3.24 -15.74
C GLU A 2 -8.72 4.00 -14.86
N GLU A 3 -7.65 3.33 -14.46
CA GLU A 3 -6.58 3.89 -13.62
C GLU A 3 -5.80 4.93 -14.43
N SER A 4 -5.61 6.13 -13.88
CA SER A 4 -4.80 7.15 -14.52
C SER A 4 -3.30 6.79 -14.49
N VAL A 5 -2.50 7.39 -15.38
CA VAL A 5 -1.04 7.20 -15.35
C VAL A 5 -0.44 7.64 -14.01
N LEU A 6 -0.98 8.70 -13.41
CA LEU A 6 -0.54 9.17 -12.09
C LEU A 6 -0.87 8.16 -11.00
N ALA A 7 -2.10 7.60 -11.02
CA ALA A 7 -2.52 6.56 -10.10
C ALA A 7 -1.63 5.31 -10.19
N ALA A 8 -1.28 4.89 -11.41
CA ALA A 8 -0.37 3.76 -11.61
C ALA A 8 1.04 4.02 -11.04
N ILE A 9 1.55 5.26 -11.15
CA ILE A 9 2.83 5.66 -10.55
C ILE A 9 2.72 5.66 -9.02
N GLN A 10 1.64 6.20 -8.45
CA GLN A 10 1.42 6.20 -7.01
C GLN A 10 1.29 4.78 -6.45
N ARG A 11 0.61 3.87 -7.17
CA ARG A 11 0.56 2.45 -6.84
C ARG A 11 1.96 1.85 -6.71
N GLN A 12 2.82 2.12 -7.69
CA GLN A 12 4.20 1.64 -7.66
C GLN A 12 4.99 2.24 -6.48
N GLN A 13 4.79 3.51 -6.14
CA GLN A 13 5.42 4.14 -4.98
C GLN A 13 4.98 3.51 -3.65
N ILE A 14 3.70 3.15 -3.54
CA ILE A 14 3.15 2.45 -2.39
C ILE A 14 3.77 1.05 -2.28
N GLU A 15 3.85 0.30 -3.38
CA GLU A 15 4.48 -1.03 -3.38
C GLU A 15 5.96 -0.99 -2.99
N ILE A 16 6.69 0.01 -3.48
CA ILE A 16 8.09 0.21 -3.06
C ILE A 16 8.16 0.48 -1.55
N ALA A 17 7.30 1.34 -1.01
CA ALA A 17 7.29 1.65 0.41
C ALA A 17 6.90 0.42 1.26
N VAL A 18 6.00 -0.44 0.79
CA VAL A 18 5.70 -1.71 1.45
C VAL A 18 6.91 -2.66 1.41
N GLY A 19 7.63 -2.74 0.29
CA GLY A 19 8.88 -3.47 0.20
C GLY A 19 9.93 -2.96 1.21
N ASP A 20 10.06 -1.63 1.34
CA ASP A 20 10.94 -1.01 2.34
C ASP A 20 10.54 -1.39 3.78
N LEU A 21 9.22 -1.45 4.06
CA LEU A 21 8.70 -1.85 5.37
C LEU A 21 9.11 -3.28 5.70
N LEU A 22 8.89 -4.21 4.77
CA LEU A 22 9.20 -5.64 4.91
C LEU A 22 10.69 -5.90 5.14
N LEU A 23 11.55 -5.14 4.46
CA LEU A 23 13.01 -5.27 4.58
C LEU A 23 13.57 -4.57 5.83
N SER A 24 12.78 -3.73 6.50
CA SER A 24 13.20 -3.03 7.71
C SER A 24 12.88 -3.85 8.96
N SER A 25 13.91 -4.07 9.79
CA SER A 25 13.79 -4.72 11.10
C SER A 25 13.83 -3.73 12.28
N ASP A 26 14.20 -2.47 12.02
CA ASP A 26 14.24 -1.43 13.04
C ASP A 26 12.83 -0.89 13.30
N HIS A 27 12.45 -0.85 14.58
CA HIS A 27 11.10 -0.46 14.99
C HIS A 27 10.73 0.96 14.55
N TYR A 28 11.64 1.93 14.70
CA TYR A 28 11.37 3.33 14.39
C TYR A 28 11.34 3.57 12.88
N MET A 29 12.21 2.89 12.13
CA MET A 29 12.16 2.92 10.66
C MET A 29 10.86 2.31 10.15
N ARG A 30 10.45 1.14 10.66
CA ARG A 30 9.16 0.54 10.29
C ARG A 30 7.99 1.48 10.57
N ALA A 31 7.96 2.13 11.73
CA ALA A 31 6.93 3.09 12.07
C ALA A 31 6.88 4.28 11.09
N SER A 32 8.05 4.85 10.75
CA SER A 32 8.16 5.95 9.77
C SER A 32 7.70 5.53 8.36
N ILE A 33 8.05 4.33 7.92
CA ILE A 33 7.62 3.80 6.63
C ILE A 33 6.10 3.57 6.62
N ALA A 34 5.54 3.02 7.70
CA ALA A 34 4.09 2.84 7.84
C ALA A 34 3.34 4.16 7.75
N GLU A 35 3.80 5.21 8.44
CA GLU A 35 3.22 6.56 8.35
C GLU A 35 3.29 7.12 6.91
N ARG A 36 4.41 6.91 6.22
CA ARG A 36 4.56 7.32 4.81
C ARG A 36 3.57 6.59 3.91
N ILE A 37 3.36 5.28 4.10
CA ILE A 37 2.38 4.50 3.33
C ILE A 37 0.96 5.04 3.56
N HIS A 38 0.59 5.29 4.82
CA HIS A 38 -0.68 5.94 5.19
C HIS A 38 -0.85 7.27 4.45
N HIS A 39 0.18 8.12 4.45
CA HIS A 39 0.14 9.40 3.78
C HIS A 39 -0.04 9.28 2.27
N LEU A 40 0.69 8.36 1.61
CA LEU A 40 0.59 8.12 0.17
C LEU A 40 -0.81 7.67 -0.25
N ILE A 41 -1.43 6.79 0.53
CA ILE A 41 -2.77 6.27 0.23
C ILE A 41 -3.84 7.32 0.51
N ALA A 42 -3.73 8.06 1.61
CA ALA A 42 -4.68 9.12 1.96
C ALA A 42 -4.75 10.24 0.90
N HIS A 43 -3.67 10.44 0.14
CA HIS A 43 -3.57 11.45 -0.92
C HIS A 43 -3.44 10.82 -2.32
N ALA A 44 -3.74 9.53 -2.44
CA ALA A 44 -3.72 8.86 -3.72
C ALA A 44 -4.79 9.44 -4.66
N ASP A 45 -4.48 9.40 -5.94
CA ASP A 45 -5.43 9.72 -6.99
C ASP A 45 -6.69 8.84 -6.83
N PRO A 46 -7.91 9.39 -6.95
CA PRO A 46 -9.15 8.64 -6.77
C PRO A 46 -9.34 7.47 -7.75
N THR A 47 -8.57 7.43 -8.84
CA THR A 47 -8.59 6.32 -9.81
C THR A 47 -7.60 5.21 -9.47
N LEU A 48 -6.88 5.29 -8.34
CA LEU A 48 -6.00 4.24 -7.85
C LEU A 48 -6.77 2.92 -7.70
N ASP A 49 -6.33 1.93 -8.47
CA ASP A 49 -6.90 0.60 -8.43
C ASP A 49 -6.14 -0.28 -7.43
N VAL A 50 -6.64 -0.32 -6.20
CA VAL A 50 -6.06 -1.10 -5.11
C VAL A 50 -6.07 -2.61 -5.39
N SER A 51 -6.92 -3.10 -6.29
CA SER A 51 -6.96 -4.52 -6.65
C SER A 51 -5.72 -4.98 -7.43
N LYS A 52 -4.95 -4.03 -7.97
CA LYS A 52 -3.70 -4.28 -8.70
C LYS A 52 -2.46 -4.28 -7.80
N PHE A 53 -2.60 -4.13 -6.49
CA PHE A 53 -1.50 -4.38 -5.58
C PHE A 53 -1.09 -5.85 -5.64
N SER A 54 0.21 -6.11 -5.50
CA SER A 54 0.69 -7.47 -5.28
C SER A 54 0.06 -8.08 -4.01
N GLU A 55 -0.02 -9.40 -3.96
CA GLU A 55 -0.57 -10.13 -2.80
C GLU A 55 0.15 -9.77 -1.51
N MET A 56 1.49 -9.76 -1.54
CA MET A 56 2.33 -9.32 -0.43
C MET A 56 2.05 -7.87 -0.02
N ALA A 57 1.87 -6.95 -0.98
CA ALA A 57 1.51 -5.58 -0.66
C ALA A 57 0.13 -5.49 0.01
N TRP A 58 -0.83 -6.28 -0.46
CA TRP A 58 -2.16 -6.33 0.14
C TRP A 58 -2.10 -6.79 1.61
N GLU A 59 -1.41 -7.90 1.89
CA GLU A 59 -1.25 -8.45 3.25
C GLU A 59 -0.70 -7.41 4.23
N GLU A 60 0.40 -6.75 3.87
CA GLU A 60 1.01 -5.71 4.71
C GLU A 60 0.08 -4.51 4.90
N LEU A 61 -0.63 -4.08 3.85
CA LEU A 61 -1.59 -2.98 3.95
C LEU A 61 -2.80 -3.35 4.84
N VAL A 62 -3.17 -4.63 4.92
CA VAL A 62 -4.18 -5.14 5.87
C VAL A 62 -3.63 -5.11 7.29
N GLU A 63 -2.40 -5.57 7.52
CA GLU A 63 -1.75 -5.51 8.83
C GLU A 63 -1.66 -4.07 9.37
N LEU A 64 -1.37 -3.11 8.48
CA LEU A 64 -1.36 -1.68 8.77
C LEU A 64 -2.77 -1.07 8.92
N ARG A 65 -3.83 -1.86 8.74
CA ARG A 65 -5.25 -1.45 8.80
C ARG A 65 -5.61 -0.36 7.78
N ILE A 66 -4.93 -0.36 6.65
CA ILE A 66 -5.17 0.56 5.55
C ILE A 66 -6.22 -0.01 4.61
N LEU A 67 -6.09 -1.30 4.27
CA LEU A 67 -7.04 -2.02 3.45
C LEU A 67 -7.85 -3.01 4.29
N PRO A 68 -9.09 -3.33 3.88
CA PRO A 68 -9.81 -4.45 4.47
C PRO A 68 -9.11 -5.76 4.11
N PRO A 69 -9.30 -6.82 4.92
CA PRO A 69 -8.89 -8.17 4.53
C PRO A 69 -9.36 -8.47 3.11
N ARG A 70 -8.52 -9.15 2.32
CA ARG A 70 -8.98 -9.67 1.03
C ARG A 70 -10.09 -10.66 1.38
N ASP A 71 -11.28 -10.50 0.81
CA ASP A 71 -12.38 -11.44 1.07
C ASP A 71 -11.92 -12.86 0.66
N GLU A 72 -11.44 -13.63 1.63
CA GLU A 72 -11.30 -15.08 1.50
C GLU A 72 -12.69 -15.67 1.78
N GLU A 73 -13.31 -16.14 0.69
CA GLU A 73 -14.44 -17.09 0.63
C GLU A 73 -15.86 -16.56 0.94
N ALA A 74 -16.64 -16.38 -0.14
CA ALA A 74 -18.05 -16.75 -0.17
C ALA A 74 -18.18 -18.21 -0.65
#